data_AF-A0A5B0GVB4-F1
#
_entry.id   AF-A0A5B0GVB4-F1
#
_cell.length_a   1.000
_cell.length_b   1.000
_cell.length_c   1.000
_cell.angle_alpha   90.00
_cell.angle_beta   90.00
_cell.angle_gamma   90.00
#
_symmetry.space_group_name_H-M   'P 1'
#
loop_
_entity.id
_entity.type
_entity.pdbx_description
1 polymer ?
#
loop_
_entity_poly.entity_id
_entity_poly.type
_entity_poly.pdbx_seq_one_letter_code
_entity_poly.pdbx_strand_id
1 'polypeptide(L)'
;MSERLWCVHIEGLNDFIATESHESARQEATAINAYIDSAEKGPRGALLRAVVIEWPFSPGAHARALHDDLHDLQRMPHRQAPANPPAGVLGNLARRVKEFVSAGRHK
;
A
#
# COMPACT_ATOMS: atom_id res chain seq x y z
N MET A 1 -18.80 -22.44 -6.24
CA MET A 1 -17.36 -22.15 -6.39
C MET A 1 -16.90 -21.65 -5.03
N SER A 2 -15.99 -22.35 -4.36
CA SER A 2 -15.44 -21.85 -3.10
C SER A 2 -14.49 -20.71 -3.44
N GLU A 3 -14.91 -19.48 -3.16
CA GLU A 3 -14.04 -18.31 -3.33
C GLU A 3 -12.86 -18.46 -2.38
N ARG A 4 -11.66 -18.58 -2.95
CA ARG A 4 -10.42 -18.62 -2.17
C ARG A 4 -10.15 -17.21 -1.68
N LEU A 5 -10.00 -17.08 -0.37
CA LEU A 5 -9.68 -15.82 0.29
C LEU A 5 -8.16 -15.69 0.37
N TRP A 6 -7.65 -14.49 0.15
CA TRP A 6 -6.22 -14.26 -0.01
C TRP A 6 -5.70 -13.27 1.03
N CYS A 7 -4.45 -13.47 1.45
CA CYS A 7 -3.73 -12.53 2.30
C CYS A 7 -2.24 -12.51 2.01
N VAL A 8 -1.60 -11.47 2.56
CA VAL A 8 -0.15 -11.38 2.66
C VAL A 8 0.25 -11.83 4.07
N HIS A 9 1.14 -12.80 4.15
CA HIS A 9 1.78 -13.23 5.38
C HIS A 9 3.20 -12.65 5.44
N ILE A 10 3.53 -11.96 6.52
CA ILE A 10 4.89 -11.45 6.77
C ILE A 10 5.62 -12.47 7.64
N GLU A 11 6.43 -13.29 6.99
CA GLU A 11 7.31 -14.25 7.63
C GLU A 11 8.30 -13.54 8.57
N GLY A 12 8.52 -14.11 9.74
CA GLY A 12 9.35 -13.52 10.81
C GLY A 12 8.56 -12.67 11.82
N LEU A 13 7.44 -12.06 11.41
CA LEU A 13 6.50 -11.39 12.33
C LEU A 13 5.25 -12.22 12.62
N ASN A 14 4.95 -13.23 11.78
CA ASN A 14 3.69 -13.99 11.82
C ASN A 14 2.46 -13.08 11.72
N ASP A 15 2.58 -12.04 10.89
CA ASP A 15 1.52 -11.06 10.68
C ASP A 15 0.77 -11.35 9.37
N PHE A 16 -0.55 -11.13 9.35
CA PHE A 16 -1.43 -11.49 8.24
C PHE A 16 -2.29 -10.30 7.83
N ILE A 17 -2.17 -9.89 6.57
CA ILE A 17 -2.90 -8.77 6.00
C ILE A 17 -3.93 -9.31 5.02
N ALA A 18 -5.22 -9.19 5.34
CA ALA A 18 -6.29 -9.64 4.48
C ALA A 18 -6.40 -8.78 3.22
N THR A 19 -6.70 -9.42 2.08
CA THR A 19 -6.85 -8.73 0.79
C THR A 19 -8.08 -9.21 0.03
N GLU A 20 -8.62 -8.34 -0.82
CA GLU A 20 -9.82 -8.58 -1.62
C GLU A 20 -9.58 -9.58 -2.77
N SER A 21 -8.33 -9.72 -3.23
CA SER A 21 -7.97 -10.58 -4.35
C SER A 21 -6.52 -11.06 -4.28
N HIS A 22 -6.21 -12.15 -5.01
CA HIS A 22 -4.84 -12.64 -5.17
C HIS A 22 -3.92 -11.60 -5.81
N GLU A 23 -4.43 -10.80 -6.75
CA GLU A 23 -3.65 -9.74 -7.41
C GLU A 23 -3.30 -8.63 -6.41
N SER A 24 -4.27 -8.19 -5.60
CA SER A 24 -4.04 -7.21 -4.53
C SER A 24 -3.02 -7.73 -3.51
N ALA A 25 -3.12 -9.01 -3.10
CA ALA A 25 -2.12 -9.65 -2.23
C ALA A 25 -0.71 -9.62 -2.84
N ARG A 26 -0.58 -9.92 -4.14
CA ARG A 26 0.71 -9.94 -4.82
C ARG A 26 1.33 -8.55 -4.91
N GLN A 27 0.52 -7.53 -5.20
CA GLN A 27 0.98 -6.16 -5.27
C GLN A 27 1.47 -5.66 -3.90
N GLU A 28 0.69 -5.90 -2.84
CA GLU A 28 1.05 -5.53 -1.47
C GLU A 28 2.30 -6.29 -1.00
N ALA A 29 2.38 -7.61 -1.21
CA ALA A 29 3.57 -8.40 -0.87
C ALA A 29 4.83 -7.88 -1.59
N THR A 30 4.70 -7.46 -2.86
CA THR A 30 5.82 -6.88 -3.62
C THR A 30 6.26 -5.55 -3.05
N ALA A 31 5.32 -4.67 -2.69
CA ALA A 31 5.61 -3.37 -2.10
C ALA A 31 6.27 -3.48 -0.72
N ILE A 32 5.76 -4.39 0.13
CA ILE A 32 6.32 -4.66 1.46
C ILE A 32 7.75 -5.21 1.33
N ASN A 33 7.98 -6.18 0.45
CA ASN A 33 9.32 -6.72 0.22
C ASN A 33 10.29 -5.64 -0.29
N ALA A 34 9.87 -4.81 -1.25
CA ALA A 34 10.70 -3.71 -1.75
C ALA A 34 11.04 -2.69 -0.64
N TYR A 35 10.09 -2.43 0.26
CA TYR A 35 10.33 -1.58 1.42
C TYR A 35 11.35 -2.21 2.38
N ILE A 36 11.18 -3.49 2.74
CA ILE A 36 12.11 -4.23 3.61
C ILE A 36 13.53 -4.21 3.01
N ASP A 37 13.68 -4.53 1.73
CA ASP A 37 14.96 -4.50 1.02
C ASP A 37 15.63 -3.10 1.07
N SER A 38 14.82 -2.04 0.94
CA SER A 38 15.32 -0.66 0.96
C SER A 38 15.65 -0.14 2.37
N ALA A 39 14.90 -0.56 3.37
CA ALA A 39 14.94 -0.03 4.74
C ALA A 39 15.92 -0.81 5.63
N GLU A 40 16.04 -2.13 5.46
CA GLU A 40 16.93 -2.97 6.25
C GLU A 40 18.12 -3.48 5.43
N LYS A 41 19.22 -2.71 5.41
CA LYS A 41 20.51 -3.15 4.85
C LYS A 41 21.31 -4.10 5.77
N GLY A 42 20.67 -4.63 6.82
CA GLY A 42 21.29 -5.49 7.83
C GLY A 42 20.75 -6.93 7.79
N PRO A 43 21.33 -7.86 8.56
CA PRO A 43 20.92 -9.28 8.57
C PRO A 43 19.47 -9.53 9.03
N ARG A 44 18.77 -8.51 9.56
CA ARG A 44 17.34 -8.58 9.90
C ARG A 44 16.42 -8.48 8.67
N GLY A 45 16.80 -7.71 7.65
CA GLY A 45 16.04 -7.60 6.40
C GLY A 45 16.00 -8.93 5.64
N ALA A 46 16.99 -9.79 5.85
CA ALA A 46 17.04 -11.13 5.28
C ALA A 46 16.06 -12.13 5.94
N LEU A 47 15.48 -11.80 7.10
CA LEU A 47 14.57 -12.68 7.85
C LEU A 47 13.10 -12.28 7.69
N LEU A 48 12.81 -11.06 7.22
CA LEU A 48 11.46 -10.57 7.02
C LEU A 48 11.06 -10.70 5.55
N ARG A 49 10.01 -11.48 5.26
CA ARG A 49 9.54 -11.68 3.89
C ARG A 49 8.02 -11.68 3.83
N ALA A 50 7.46 -10.86 2.95
CA ALA A 50 6.04 -10.87 2.64
C ALA A 50 5.75 -11.90 1.54
N VAL A 51 4.85 -12.84 1.82
CA VAL A 51 4.43 -13.91 0.90
C VAL A 51 2.91 -13.93 0.74
N VAL A 52 2.44 -14.27 -0.45
CA VAL A 52 1.00 -14.42 -0.72
C VAL A 52 0.58 -15.82 -0.35
N ILE A 53 -0.44 -15.95 0.50
CA ILE A 53 -1.01 -17.24 0.88
C ILE A 53 -2.54 -17.20 0.83
N GLU A 54 -3.15 -18.38 0.84
CA GLU A 54 -4.58 -18.51 1.10
C GLU A 54 -4.85 -18.20 2.57
N TRP A 55 -5.95 -17.50 2.84
CA TRP A 55 -6.34 -17.12 4.20
C TRP A 55 -6.55 -18.37 5.06
N PRO A 56 -5.75 -18.56 6.12
CA PRO A 56 -5.77 -19.81 6.89
C PRO A 56 -6.89 -19.88 7.93
N PHE A 57 -7.63 -18.78 8.14
CA PHE A 57 -8.68 -18.68 9.15
C PHE A 57 -10.08 -18.73 8.54
N SER A 58 -11.11 -18.53 9.38
CA SER A 58 -12.49 -18.51 8.91
C SER A 58 -12.76 -17.35 7.94
N PRO A 59 -13.69 -17.52 6.98
CA PRO A 59 -14.15 -16.43 6.12
C PRO A 59 -14.68 -15.21 6.87
N GLY A 60 -15.34 -15.41 8.02
CA GLY A 60 -15.80 -14.32 8.87
C GLY A 60 -14.65 -13.52 9.50
N ALA A 61 -13.53 -14.16 9.78
CA ALA A 61 -12.30 -13.49 10.22
C ALA A 61 -11.64 -12.72 9.06
N HIS A 62 -11.70 -13.24 7.83
CA HIS A 62 -11.21 -12.54 6.64
C HIS A 62 -11.99 -11.25 6.38
N ALA A 63 -13.32 -11.29 6.44
CA ALA A 63 -14.16 -10.10 6.22
C ALA A 63 -13.92 -9.00 7.28
N ARG A 64 -13.66 -9.40 8.53
CA ARG A 64 -13.30 -8.46 9.61
C ARG A 64 -11.90 -7.88 9.41
N ALA A 65 -10.91 -8.72 9.13
CA ALA A 65 -9.55 -8.29 8.85
C ALA A 65 -9.50 -7.37 7.62
N LEU A 66 -10.24 -7.68 6.54
CA LEU A 66 -10.33 -6.81 5.36
C LEU A 66 -10.88 -5.43 5.72
N HIS A 67 -11.80 -5.34 6.68
CA HIS A 67 -12.37 -4.07 7.14
C HIS A 67 -11.39 -3.29 8.02
N ASP A 68 -10.73 -3.97 8.96
CA ASP A 68 -9.81 -3.37 9.93
C ASP A 68 -8.45 -3.02 9.28
N ASP A 69 -7.87 -3.95 8.51
CA ASP A 69 -6.58 -3.81 7.84
C ASP A 69 -6.60 -2.72 6.76
N LEU A 70 -7.74 -2.46 6.11
CA LEU A 70 -7.83 -1.40 5.10
C LEU A 70 -7.46 -0.03 5.69
N HIS A 71 -7.88 0.22 6.93
CA HIS A 71 -7.60 1.48 7.61
C HIS A 71 -6.14 1.57 8.07
N ASP A 72 -5.55 0.44 8.49
CA ASP A 72 -4.15 0.38 8.93
C ASP A 72 -3.18 0.39 7.74
N LEU A 73 -3.51 -0.26 6.62
CA LEU A 73 -2.77 -0.21 5.36
C LEU A 73 -2.64 1.21 4.80
N GLN A 74 -3.70 2.03 4.89
CA GLN A 74 -3.64 3.45 4.50
C GLN A 74 -2.68 4.26 5.37
N ARG A 75 -2.41 3.79 6.59
CA ARG A 75 -1.51 4.43 7.55
C ARG A 75 -0.09 3.89 7.49
N MET A 76 0.17 2.81 6.73
CA MET A 76 1.49 2.23 6.66
C MET A 76 2.49 3.14 5.95
N PRO A 77 3.70 3.31 6.52
CA PRO A 77 4.68 4.29 6.04
C PRO A 77 5.21 4.00 4.64
N HIS A 78 5.13 2.76 4.14
CA HIS A 78 5.50 2.43 2.76
C HIS A 78 4.49 2.94 1.71
N ARG A 79 3.25 3.25 2.12
CA ARG A 79 2.21 3.88 1.28
C ARG A 79 2.26 5.41 1.35
N GLN A 80 2.85 5.95 2.41
CA GLN A 80 3.07 7.37 2.64
C GLN A 80 4.45 7.85 2.17
N ALA A 81 5.41 6.93 2.02
CA ALA A 81 6.65 7.22 1.34
C ALA A 81 6.30 7.67 -0.07
N PRO A 82 6.66 8.90 -0.50
CA PRO A 82 6.48 9.29 -1.89
C PRO A 82 7.23 8.24 -2.71
N ALA A 83 6.50 7.49 -3.53
CA ALA A 83 7.08 6.63 -4.53
C ALA A 83 8.16 7.46 -5.23
N ASN A 84 9.44 7.14 -4.99
CA ASN A 84 10.54 7.82 -5.64
C ASN A 84 10.25 7.73 -7.15
N PRO A 85 9.92 8.84 -7.82
CA PRO A 85 9.74 8.78 -9.26
C PRO A 85 11.12 8.45 -9.85
N PRO A 86 11.25 7.47 -10.77
CA PRO A 86 12.49 7.33 -11.52
C PRO A 86 12.78 8.67 -12.21
N ALA A 87 13.99 9.16 -12.01
CA ALA A 87 14.47 10.41 -12.56
C ALA A 87 14.38 10.42 -14.10
N GLY A 88 13.86 11.52 -14.63
CA GLY A 88 13.78 11.84 -16.07
C GLY A 88 12.50 11.27 -16.68
N VAL A 89 11.57 12.02 -17.26
CA VAL A 89 11.74 13.17 -18.14
C VAL A 89 10.37 13.87 -18.25
N LEU A 90 10.39 15.19 -18.48
CA LEU A 90 9.31 16.05 -18.98
C LEU A 90 8.27 16.56 -17.97
N GLY A 91 8.30 17.87 -17.73
CA GLY A 91 7.06 18.61 -17.45
C GLY A 91 7.16 19.74 -16.44
N ASN A 92 7.96 20.77 -16.73
CA ASN A 92 7.70 22.11 -16.19
C ASN A 92 6.29 22.55 -16.65
N LEU A 93 5.28 22.48 -15.79
CA LEU A 93 3.98 23.19 -15.88
C LEU A 93 3.20 22.80 -14.60
N ALA A 94 2.75 23.67 -13.70
CA ALA A 94 2.43 25.06 -13.83
C ALA A 94 2.61 25.76 -12.47
N ARG A 95 3.42 26.82 -12.49
CA ARG A 95 3.38 27.93 -11.54
C ARG A 95 2.22 28.84 -11.97
N ARG A 96 1.48 29.37 -11.00
CA ARG A 96 0.42 30.41 -11.10
C ARG A 96 -0.92 30.02 -11.73
N VAL A 97 -1.89 29.75 -10.86
CA VAL A 97 -3.24 30.32 -11.03
C VAL A 97 -3.71 30.80 -9.65
N LYS A 98 -3.37 32.04 -9.31
CA LYS A 98 -4.07 32.83 -8.29
C LYS A 98 -4.23 34.21 -8.90
N GLU A 99 -5.42 34.77 -8.74
CA GLU A 99 -5.97 35.97 -9.38
C GLU A 99 -6.68 35.71 -10.71
N PHE A 100 -7.98 35.45 -10.61
CA PHE A 100 -9.02 36.21 -11.32
C PHE A 100 -10.38 35.78 -10.78
N VAL A 101 -10.86 36.45 -9.73
CA VAL A 101 -12.30 36.47 -9.40
C VAL A 101 -12.72 37.92 -9.16
N SER A 102 -13.48 38.40 -10.14
CA SER A 102 -14.57 39.37 -10.05
C SER A 102 -14.25 40.83 -9.74
N ALA A 103 -14.10 41.59 -10.83
CA ALA A 103 -14.63 42.94 -10.90
C ALA A 103 -16.15 42.87 -11.14
N GLY A 104 -16.93 43.64 -10.37
CA GLY A 104 -18.28 44.04 -10.77
C GLY A 104 -19.26 44.24 -9.63
N ARG A 105 -19.30 45.45 -9.04
CA ARG A 105 -20.49 46.32 -8.96
C ARG A 105 -20.19 47.54 -8.07
N HIS A 106 -19.95 48.68 -8.70
CA HIS A 106 -19.98 50.01 -8.07
C HIS A 106 -20.64 50.97 -9.04
N LYS A 107 -21.95 51.18 -8.88
CA LYS A 107 -22.64 52.48 -9.00
C LYS A 107 -24.07 52.33 -8.49
#